data_AF-A0A527A2V8-F1
#
_entry.id   AF-A0A527A2V8-F1
#
_cell.length_a   1.000
_cell.length_b   1.000
_cell.length_c   1.000
_cell.angle_alpha   90.00
_cell.angle_beta   90.00
_cell.angle_gamma   90.00
#
_symmetry.space_group_name_H-M   'P 1'
#
loop_
_entity.id
_entity.type
_entity.pdbx_description
1 polymer ?
#
loop_
_entity_poly.entity_id
_entity_poly.type
_entity_poly.pdbx_seq_one_letter_code
_entity_poly.pdbx_strand_id
1 'polypeptide(L)'
;MDEATRFIDECRFFHDGLRSYYMDLVQKFTALELHNANFQADLTSGSEDKFWQRIWEAILGCHLADLGYKPSAPKDGPDFLIHPNGKPVWVEAICPTPKNIPAEYVAHVSDNEVRVTSVPFDELTLNWTAALKEKMEKLEGKTDPVGKPVPGYVAKNVVPADQPYVIAVNSNRWGSAEFGVSQFPFSAEVGLGIGPIAVKVDTETGKFGAPEHTARFQILNKNKSTVGTSVFTSDEYKGVSAVLSTGALCPQPKDFPYVVVHNPLARAPIPQGLFGTAAEYLSRLDGEYIEVTRVH
;
A
#
# COMPACT_ATOMS: atom_id res chain seq x y z
N MET A 1 -29.26 -0.06 16.51
CA MET A 1 -27.84 -0.36 16.21
C MET A 1 -27.84 -1.35 15.06
N ASP A 2 -27.31 -0.93 13.90
CA ASP A 2 -27.16 -1.82 12.75
C ASP A 2 -26.17 -2.97 13.06
N GLU A 3 -26.15 -3.98 12.19
CA GLU A 3 -25.34 -5.19 12.38
C GLU A 3 -23.84 -4.89 12.43
N ALA A 4 -23.36 -3.98 11.59
CA ALA A 4 -21.96 -3.56 11.54
C ALA A 4 -21.52 -2.93 12.86
N THR A 5 -22.34 -2.02 13.40
CA THR A 5 -22.08 -1.35 14.67
C THR A 5 -22.05 -2.36 15.83
N ARG A 6 -22.95 -3.35 15.83
CA ARG A 6 -22.95 -4.43 16.84
C ARG A 6 -21.71 -5.32 16.73
N PHE A 7 -21.33 -5.71 15.53
CA PHE A 7 -20.11 -6.49 15.32
C PHE A 7 -18.88 -5.71 15.80
N ILE A 8 -18.77 -4.43 15.43
CA ILE A 8 -17.69 -3.57 15.89
C ILE A 8 -17.70 -3.45 17.40
N ASP A 9 -18.86 -3.44 18.08
CA ASP A 9 -18.95 -3.35 19.54
C ASP A 9 -18.44 -4.61 20.28
N GLU A 10 -18.50 -5.77 19.64
CA GLU A 10 -18.03 -7.05 20.19
C GLU A 10 -16.66 -7.48 19.62
N CYS A 11 -16.17 -6.77 18.59
CA CYS A 11 -14.96 -7.09 17.87
C CYS A 11 -13.72 -6.99 18.77
N ARG A 12 -12.78 -7.92 18.58
CA ARG A 12 -11.51 -8.02 19.32
C ARG A 12 -10.27 -7.81 18.45
N PHE A 13 -10.44 -7.39 17.19
CA PHE A 13 -9.31 -7.21 16.27
C PHE A 13 -8.52 -5.93 16.55
N PHE A 14 -9.10 -4.98 17.28
CA PHE A 14 -8.48 -3.70 17.62
C PHE A 14 -8.61 -3.41 19.12
N HIS A 15 -7.85 -2.44 19.60
CA HIS A 15 -7.86 -2.01 21.00
C HIS A 15 -9.20 -1.36 21.39
N ASP A 16 -9.76 -1.69 22.56
CA ASP A 16 -11.09 -1.23 23.02
C ASP A 16 -11.27 0.30 22.94
N GLY A 17 -10.21 1.07 23.18
CA GLY A 17 -10.22 2.53 23.08
C GLY A 17 -10.50 3.09 21.67
N LEU A 18 -10.53 2.25 20.63
CA LEU A 18 -10.78 2.65 19.23
C LEU A 18 -12.18 2.28 18.75
N ARG A 19 -12.99 1.67 19.61
CA ARG A 19 -14.32 1.15 19.25
C ARG A 19 -15.23 2.24 18.68
N SER A 20 -15.33 3.38 19.38
CA SER A 20 -16.10 4.53 18.91
C SER A 20 -15.59 5.06 17.58
N TYR A 21 -14.27 5.13 17.40
CA TYR A 21 -13.67 5.58 16.15
C TYR A 21 -14.10 4.69 14.97
N TYR A 22 -14.01 3.37 15.09
CA TYR A 22 -14.38 2.47 14.00
C TYR A 22 -15.90 2.48 13.72
N MET A 23 -16.72 2.66 14.76
CA MET A 23 -18.17 2.84 14.58
C MET A 23 -18.46 4.11 13.78
N ASP A 24 -17.89 5.25 14.19
CA ASP A 24 -18.06 6.54 13.51
C ASP A 24 -17.55 6.48 12.07
N LEU A 25 -16.41 5.81 11.85
CA LEU A 25 -15.83 5.61 10.52
C LEU A 25 -16.78 4.83 9.60
N VAL A 26 -17.30 3.68 10.05
CA VAL A 26 -18.18 2.84 9.24
C VAL A 26 -19.52 3.53 8.98
N GLN A 27 -20.04 4.27 9.96
CA GLN A 27 -21.24 5.09 9.79
C GLN A 27 -21.02 6.19 8.75
N LYS A 28 -19.89 6.92 8.82
CA LYS A 28 -19.53 7.94 7.84
C LYS A 28 -19.37 7.34 6.45
N PHE A 29 -18.65 6.24 6.31
CA PHE A 29 -18.44 5.56 5.03
C PHE A 29 -19.75 5.09 4.40
N THR A 30 -20.67 4.57 5.22
CA THR A 30 -22.02 4.17 4.80
C THR A 30 -22.85 5.38 4.37
N ALA A 31 -22.80 6.48 5.13
CA ALA A 31 -23.49 7.72 4.79
C ALA A 31 -22.98 8.38 3.49
N LEU A 32 -21.73 8.10 3.10
CA LEU A 32 -21.16 8.50 1.82
C LEU A 32 -21.53 7.56 0.66
N GLU A 33 -22.28 6.48 0.91
CA GLU A 33 -22.69 5.48 -0.09
C GLU A 33 -21.51 4.82 -0.82
N LEU A 34 -20.36 4.69 -0.14
CA LEU A 34 -19.13 4.14 -0.71
C LEU A 34 -18.99 2.62 -0.55
N HIS A 35 -19.93 1.97 0.12
CA HIS A 35 -19.89 0.53 0.34
C HIS A 35 -20.35 -0.26 -0.89
N ASN A 36 -19.71 -1.40 -1.16
CA ASN A 36 -20.24 -2.38 -2.11
C ASN A 36 -21.29 -3.30 -1.45
N ALA A 37 -21.98 -4.11 -2.26
CA ALA A 37 -23.03 -5.01 -1.78
C ALA A 37 -22.56 -6.05 -0.74
N ASN A 38 -21.26 -6.37 -0.72
CA ASN A 38 -20.69 -7.36 0.19
C ASN A 38 -20.05 -6.72 1.43
N PHE A 39 -20.01 -5.38 1.54
CA PHE A 39 -19.25 -4.68 2.56
C PHE A 39 -19.64 -5.12 3.98
N GLN A 40 -20.95 -5.11 4.29
CA GLN A 40 -21.45 -5.51 5.60
C GLN A 40 -21.16 -7.00 5.88
N ALA A 41 -21.43 -7.88 4.90
CA ALA A 41 -21.21 -9.31 5.05
C ALA A 41 -19.72 -9.67 5.24
N ASP A 42 -18.80 -8.95 4.59
CA ASP A 42 -17.36 -9.12 4.77
C ASP A 42 -16.88 -8.54 6.11
N LEU A 43 -17.40 -7.37 6.51
CA LEU A 43 -17.05 -6.72 7.76
C LEU A 43 -17.48 -7.55 8.97
N THR A 44 -18.68 -8.14 8.94
CA THR A 44 -19.26 -8.92 10.05
C THR A 44 -18.95 -10.41 9.98
N SER A 45 -18.13 -10.85 9.03
CA SER A 45 -17.90 -12.28 8.74
C SER A 45 -17.11 -13.03 9.83
N GLY A 46 -16.54 -12.31 10.81
CA GLY A 46 -15.58 -12.87 11.78
C GLY A 46 -14.19 -13.17 11.19
N SER A 47 -13.94 -12.86 9.92
CA SER A 47 -12.62 -12.96 9.31
C SER A 47 -11.85 -11.66 9.53
N GLU A 48 -10.72 -11.75 10.24
CA GLU A 48 -9.86 -10.59 10.51
C GLU A 48 -9.33 -9.97 9.20
N ASP A 49 -8.98 -10.80 8.20
CA ASP A 49 -8.51 -10.34 6.89
C ASP A 49 -9.55 -9.50 6.17
N LYS A 50 -10.80 -9.99 6.13
CA LYS A 50 -11.91 -9.25 5.53
C LYS A 50 -12.24 -7.98 6.31
N PHE A 51 -12.22 -8.08 7.64
CA PHE A 51 -12.44 -6.92 8.50
C PHE A 51 -11.46 -5.79 8.18
N TRP A 52 -10.16 -6.07 8.19
CA TRP A 52 -9.16 -5.04 7.94
C TRP A 52 -9.16 -4.51 6.51
N GLN A 53 -9.47 -5.34 5.52
CA GLN A 53 -9.73 -4.86 4.16
C GLN A 53 -10.87 -3.84 4.12
N ARG A 54 -12.01 -4.13 4.78
CA ARG A 54 -13.17 -3.22 4.81
C ARG A 54 -12.92 -1.96 5.63
N ILE A 55 -12.21 -2.08 6.75
CA ILE A 55 -11.77 -0.92 7.53
C ILE A 55 -10.82 -0.05 6.71
N TRP A 56 -9.90 -0.64 5.95
CA TRP A 56 -9.00 0.15 5.10
C TRP A 56 -9.74 0.90 4.00
N GLU A 57 -10.67 0.25 3.30
CA GLU A 57 -11.55 0.92 2.35
C GLU A 57 -12.32 2.07 3.01
N ALA A 58 -12.86 1.87 4.21
CA ALA A 58 -13.58 2.90 4.95
C ALA A 58 -12.68 4.09 5.32
N ILE A 59 -11.47 3.83 5.84
CA ILE A 59 -10.47 4.88 6.15
C ILE A 59 -10.15 5.68 4.88
N LEU A 60 -9.84 4.98 3.78
CA LEU A 60 -9.43 5.62 2.54
C LEU A 60 -10.57 6.45 1.93
N GLY A 61 -11.79 5.90 1.84
CA GLY A 61 -12.94 6.61 1.30
C GLY A 61 -13.30 7.85 2.11
N CYS A 62 -13.27 7.74 3.44
CA CYS A 62 -13.48 8.88 4.34
C CYS A 62 -12.38 9.94 4.21
N HIS A 63 -11.10 9.53 4.11
CA HIS A 63 -9.98 10.44 3.88
C HIS A 63 -10.13 11.21 2.57
N LEU A 64 -10.47 10.52 1.47
CA LEU A 64 -10.72 11.17 0.19
C LEU A 64 -11.86 12.19 0.28
N ALA A 65 -12.93 11.88 1.00
CA ALA A 65 -14.01 12.83 1.24
C ALA A 65 -13.58 14.02 2.10
N ASP A 66 -12.74 13.80 3.12
CA ASP A 66 -12.22 14.86 4.00
C ASP A 66 -11.26 15.81 3.28
N LEU A 67 -10.57 15.34 2.24
CA LEU A 67 -9.82 16.19 1.31
C LEU A 67 -10.72 17.04 0.39
N GLY A 68 -12.04 16.91 0.50
CA GLY A 68 -13.01 17.64 -0.30
C GLY A 68 -13.34 17.00 -1.64
N TYR A 69 -12.83 15.79 -1.92
CA TYR A 69 -13.26 15.04 -3.09
C TYR A 69 -14.66 14.47 -2.90
N LYS A 70 -15.29 14.11 -4.03
CA LYS A 70 -16.53 13.33 -4.06
C LYS A 70 -16.19 11.92 -4.57
N PRO A 71 -15.60 11.05 -3.73
CA PRO A 71 -15.32 9.69 -4.14
C PRO A 71 -16.63 9.00 -4.53
N SER A 72 -16.51 8.07 -5.47
CA SER A 72 -17.58 7.14 -5.85
C SER A 72 -17.01 5.73 -5.83
N ALA A 73 -17.87 4.72 -5.64
CA ALA A 73 -17.51 3.31 -5.63
C ALA A 73 -18.06 2.61 -6.91
N PRO A 74 -17.27 2.54 -8.00
CA PRO A 74 -17.66 1.86 -9.23
C PRO A 74 -18.06 0.40 -9.00
N LYS A 75 -19.14 -0.05 -9.63
CA LYS A 75 -19.65 -1.42 -9.45
C LYS A 75 -18.66 -2.50 -9.92
N ASP A 76 -18.03 -2.29 -11.07
CA ASP A 76 -17.23 -3.29 -11.77
C ASP A 76 -15.75 -2.85 -11.93
N GLY A 77 -15.24 -2.07 -10.98
CA GLY A 77 -13.91 -1.48 -11.10
C GLY A 77 -13.15 -1.31 -9.80
N PRO A 78 -12.20 -0.36 -9.78
CA PRO A 78 -11.44 -0.05 -8.59
C PRO A 78 -12.30 0.44 -7.45
N ASP A 79 -11.80 0.31 -6.22
CA ASP A 79 -12.55 0.66 -5.00
C ASP A 79 -13.09 2.11 -5.02
N PHE A 80 -12.29 3.06 -5.53
CA PHE A 80 -12.70 4.46 -5.64
C PHE A 80 -12.36 5.12 -6.97
N LEU A 81 -13.23 6.05 -7.38
CA LEU A 81 -12.98 7.04 -8.42
C LEU A 81 -13.19 8.45 -7.85
N ILE A 82 -12.15 9.29 -7.97
CA ILE A 82 -12.18 10.71 -7.59
C ILE A 82 -11.92 11.60 -8.83
N HIS A 83 -12.27 12.88 -8.72
CA HIS A 83 -12.13 13.85 -9.82
C HIS A 83 -11.37 15.13 -9.40
N PRO A 84 -10.07 15.04 -9.03
CA PRO A 84 -9.25 16.23 -8.79
C PRO A 84 -9.26 17.16 -10.01
N ASN A 85 -9.71 18.40 -9.82
CA ASN A 85 -9.83 19.39 -10.90
C ASN A 85 -10.61 18.86 -12.13
N GLY A 86 -11.63 18.02 -11.89
CA GLY A 86 -12.47 17.44 -12.94
C GLY A 86 -11.83 16.29 -13.73
N LYS A 87 -10.61 15.84 -13.40
CA LYS A 87 -9.94 14.73 -14.07
C LYS A 87 -10.05 13.45 -13.24
N PRO A 88 -10.43 12.31 -13.84
CA PRO A 88 -10.59 11.05 -13.11
C PRO A 88 -9.25 10.52 -12.59
N VAL A 89 -9.24 10.01 -11.35
CA VAL A 89 -8.16 9.21 -10.78
C VAL A 89 -8.77 8.00 -10.08
N TRP A 90 -8.32 6.82 -10.46
CA TRP A 90 -8.78 5.56 -9.88
C TRP A 90 -7.88 5.16 -8.71
N VAL A 91 -8.48 4.64 -7.64
CA VAL A 91 -7.76 4.21 -6.44
C VAL A 91 -8.25 2.82 -6.05
N GLU A 92 -7.33 1.86 -5.97
CA GLU A 92 -7.60 0.47 -5.59
C GLU A 92 -6.93 0.18 -4.24
N ALA A 93 -7.74 -0.20 -3.25
CA ALA A 93 -7.34 -0.46 -1.89
C ALA A 93 -6.90 -1.92 -1.68
N ILE A 94 -5.88 -2.12 -0.83
CA ILE A 94 -5.49 -3.43 -0.32
C ILE A 94 -4.99 -3.33 1.11
N CYS A 95 -5.51 -4.20 1.98
CA CYS A 95 -4.95 -4.50 3.28
C CYS A 95 -4.48 -5.97 3.25
N PRO A 96 -3.24 -6.26 2.83
CA PRO A 96 -2.88 -7.61 2.48
C PRO A 96 -2.61 -8.47 3.73
N THR A 97 -3.09 -9.72 3.70
CA THR A 97 -2.87 -10.69 4.77
C THR A 97 -1.37 -10.90 5.00
N PRO A 98 -0.88 -10.81 6.25
CA PRO A 98 0.49 -11.15 6.60
C PRO A 98 0.83 -12.58 6.18
N LYS A 99 1.85 -12.76 5.34
CA LYS A 99 2.34 -14.08 4.93
C LYS A 99 3.77 -14.27 5.37
N ASN A 100 4.03 -15.42 6.01
CA ASN A 100 5.38 -15.84 6.38
C ASN A 100 6.12 -14.93 7.37
N ILE A 101 5.45 -13.93 7.94
CA ILE A 101 6.03 -13.04 8.96
C ILE A 101 6.10 -13.81 10.29
N PRO A 102 7.23 -13.76 11.03
CA PRO A 102 7.35 -14.39 12.34
C PRO A 102 6.25 -13.92 13.31
N ALA A 103 5.61 -14.87 14.01
CA ALA A 103 4.46 -14.59 14.86
C ALA A 103 4.82 -13.63 16.00
N GLU A 104 6.03 -13.76 16.54
CA GLU A 104 6.59 -12.91 17.58
C GLU A 104 6.74 -11.45 17.16
N TYR A 105 6.87 -11.18 15.85
CA TYR A 105 7.02 -9.83 15.29
C TYR A 105 5.67 -9.10 15.16
N VAL A 106 4.60 -9.84 14.85
CA VAL A 106 3.25 -9.28 14.68
C VAL A 106 2.37 -9.40 15.93
N ALA A 107 2.80 -10.17 16.93
CA ALA A 107 2.04 -10.36 18.16
C ALA A 107 1.92 -9.05 18.94
N HIS A 108 0.71 -8.78 19.46
CA HIS A 108 0.47 -7.67 20.37
C HIS A 108 1.39 -7.77 21.59
N VAL A 109 2.06 -6.66 21.89
CA VAL A 109 2.88 -6.49 23.09
C VAL A 109 2.02 -5.72 24.09
N SER A 110 1.90 -6.24 25.32
CA SER A 110 1.13 -5.55 26.36
C SER A 110 1.79 -4.23 26.77
N ASP A 111 1.03 -3.27 27.28
CA ASP A 111 1.51 -1.91 27.60
C ASP A 111 2.73 -1.87 28.57
N ASN A 112 2.95 -2.95 29.33
CA ASN A 112 4.04 -3.07 30.30
C ASN A 112 5.15 -4.04 29.87
N GLU A 113 5.13 -4.51 28.61
CA GLU A 113 6.12 -5.44 28.08
C GLU A 113 7.03 -4.73 27.07
N VAL A 114 8.34 -4.91 27.22
CA VAL A 114 9.32 -4.52 26.21
C VAL A 114 9.77 -5.77 25.49
N ARG A 115 9.52 -5.81 24.17
CA ARG A 115 9.95 -6.91 23.32
C ARG A 115 10.94 -6.42 22.26
N VAL A 116 12.06 -7.11 22.15
CA VAL A 116 13.05 -6.89 21.09
C VAL A 116 12.92 -8.02 20.09
N THR A 117 12.64 -7.68 18.84
CA THR A 117 12.55 -8.63 17.73
C THR A 117 13.40 -8.14 16.55
N SER A 118 13.86 -9.07 15.72
CA SER A 118 14.45 -8.71 14.43
C SER A 118 13.34 -8.33 13.46
N VAL A 119 13.57 -7.29 12.65
CA VAL A 119 12.63 -6.91 11.60
C VAL A 119 12.79 -7.89 10.43
N PRO A 120 11.72 -8.59 10.01
CA PRO A 120 11.74 -9.57 8.92
C PRO A 120 11.65 -8.87 7.56
N PHE A 121 12.68 -8.08 7.21
CA PHE A 121 12.66 -7.20 6.04
C PHE A 121 12.36 -7.93 4.72
N ASP A 122 12.83 -9.17 4.56
CA ASP A 122 12.64 -9.94 3.34
C ASP A 122 11.19 -10.41 3.22
N GLU A 123 10.61 -10.92 4.31
CA GLU A 123 9.19 -11.27 4.37
C GLU A 123 8.32 -10.06 4.08
N LEU A 124 8.60 -8.90 4.69
CA LEU A 124 7.87 -7.65 4.45
C LEU A 124 7.96 -7.23 2.98
N THR A 125 9.14 -7.29 2.39
CA THR A 125 9.37 -7.00 0.97
C THR A 125 8.61 -7.96 0.06
N LEU A 126 8.56 -9.26 0.39
CA LEU A 126 7.78 -10.26 -0.35
C LEU A 126 6.27 -10.00 -0.25
N ASN A 127 5.78 -9.53 0.89
CA ASN A 127 4.37 -9.18 1.06
C ASN A 127 4.01 -7.91 0.27
N TRP A 128 4.86 -6.88 0.30
CA TRP A 128 4.72 -5.67 -0.53
C TRP A 128 4.71 -5.99 -2.02
N THR A 129 5.71 -6.72 -2.52
CA THR A 129 5.77 -7.10 -3.95
C THR A 129 4.54 -7.92 -4.38
N ALA A 130 4.07 -8.84 -3.54
CA ALA A 130 2.86 -9.61 -3.83
C ALA A 130 1.60 -8.73 -3.88
N ALA A 131 1.46 -7.77 -2.95
CA ALA A 131 0.34 -6.84 -2.90
C ALA A 131 0.29 -5.94 -4.15
N LEU A 132 1.43 -5.37 -4.54
CA LEU A 132 1.54 -4.52 -5.73
C LEU A 132 1.27 -5.33 -7.01
N LYS A 133 1.82 -6.55 -7.10
CA LYS A 133 1.60 -7.46 -8.23
C LYS A 133 0.12 -7.83 -8.38
N GLU A 134 -0.57 -8.15 -7.28
CA GLU A 134 -1.99 -8.47 -7.32
C GLU A 134 -2.81 -7.33 -7.96
N LYS A 135 -2.57 -6.09 -7.53
CA LYS A 135 -3.34 -4.94 -8.02
C LYS A 135 -2.93 -4.47 -9.40
N MET A 136 -1.66 -4.61 -9.76
CA MET A 136 -1.19 -4.41 -11.14
C MET A 136 -1.83 -5.45 -12.08
N GLU A 137 -1.86 -6.72 -11.70
CA GLU A 137 -2.50 -7.78 -12.48
C GLU A 137 -4.02 -7.56 -12.63
N LYS A 138 -4.69 -6.95 -11.64
CA LYS A 138 -6.09 -6.53 -11.78
C LYS A 138 -6.25 -5.43 -12.83
N LEU A 139 -5.31 -4.48 -12.90
CA LEU A 139 -5.33 -3.39 -13.87
C LEU A 139 -5.03 -3.86 -15.30
N GLU A 140 -3.86 -4.47 -15.50
CA GLU A 140 -3.34 -4.81 -16.83
C GLU A 140 -3.78 -6.21 -17.31
N GLY A 141 -4.12 -7.09 -16.36
CA GLY A 141 -4.44 -8.49 -16.63
C GLY A 141 -3.27 -9.41 -16.29
N LYS A 142 -3.49 -10.71 -16.45
CA LYS A 142 -2.48 -11.74 -16.20
C LYS A 142 -2.70 -12.99 -17.03
N THR A 143 -1.76 -13.91 -16.96
CA THR A 143 -1.94 -15.27 -17.48
C THR A 143 -2.28 -16.21 -16.33
N ASP A 144 -3.31 -17.05 -16.49
CA ASP A 144 -3.66 -18.07 -15.50
C ASP A 144 -2.67 -19.25 -15.52
N PRO A 145 -2.74 -20.18 -14.54
CA PRO A 145 -1.81 -21.32 -14.47
C PRO A 145 -1.81 -22.26 -15.68
N VAL A 146 -2.82 -22.18 -16.55
CA VAL A 146 -2.96 -23.02 -17.74
C VAL A 146 -2.58 -22.24 -19.02
N GLY A 147 -2.04 -21.04 -18.88
CA GLY A 147 -1.56 -20.22 -20.01
C GLY A 147 -2.64 -19.34 -20.66
N LYS A 148 -3.84 -19.24 -20.09
CA LYS A 148 -4.92 -18.43 -20.66
C LYS A 148 -4.85 -16.98 -20.16
N PRO A 149 -5.00 -15.97 -21.04
CA PRO A 149 -5.07 -14.59 -20.62
C PRO A 149 -6.37 -14.31 -19.83
N VAL A 150 -6.21 -13.65 -18.69
CA VAL A 150 -7.27 -13.11 -17.84
C VAL A 150 -7.23 -11.59 -18.00
N PRO A 151 -8.25 -10.97 -18.62
CA PRO A 151 -8.24 -9.54 -18.89
C PRO A 151 -8.35 -8.71 -17.61
N GLY A 152 -7.49 -7.71 -17.48
CA GLY A 152 -7.56 -6.69 -16.43
C GLY A 152 -8.60 -5.61 -16.72
N TYR A 153 -8.68 -4.61 -15.85
CA TYR A 153 -9.59 -3.47 -15.97
C TYR A 153 -9.40 -2.69 -17.29
N VAL A 154 -8.16 -2.52 -17.76
CA VAL A 154 -7.86 -1.83 -19.02
C VAL A 154 -8.48 -2.57 -20.20
N ALA A 155 -8.22 -3.87 -20.32
CA ALA A 155 -8.76 -4.71 -21.39
C ALA A 155 -10.30 -4.85 -21.32
N LYS A 156 -10.89 -4.68 -20.14
CA LYS A 156 -12.35 -4.68 -19.93
C LYS A 156 -13.00 -3.32 -20.17
N ASN A 157 -12.23 -2.27 -20.50
CA ASN A 157 -12.69 -0.88 -20.62
C ASN A 157 -13.32 -0.33 -19.33
N VAL A 158 -12.87 -0.82 -18.17
CA VAL A 158 -13.29 -0.31 -16.85
C VAL A 158 -12.43 0.89 -16.45
N VAL A 159 -11.11 0.77 -16.64
CA VAL A 159 -10.14 1.86 -16.41
C VAL A 159 -9.51 2.21 -17.75
N PRO A 160 -9.72 3.42 -18.29
CA PRO A 160 -9.04 3.88 -19.49
C PRO A 160 -7.52 3.92 -19.30
N ALA A 161 -6.76 3.46 -20.29
CA ALA A 161 -5.30 3.30 -20.20
C ALA A 161 -4.54 4.62 -19.99
N ASP A 162 -5.15 5.75 -20.34
CA ASP A 162 -4.62 7.11 -20.20
C ASP A 162 -5.05 7.79 -18.89
N GLN A 163 -5.75 7.08 -18.00
CA GLN A 163 -6.19 7.61 -16.72
C GLN A 163 -5.32 7.11 -15.57
N PRO A 164 -5.03 7.97 -14.57
CA PRO A 164 -4.23 7.57 -13.43
C PRO A 164 -4.87 6.46 -12.59
N TYR A 165 -4.04 5.53 -12.13
CA TYR A 165 -4.40 4.42 -11.27
C TYR A 165 -3.44 4.33 -10.07
N VAL A 166 -3.98 4.44 -8.86
CA VAL A 166 -3.22 4.43 -7.61
C VAL A 166 -3.53 3.15 -6.86
N ILE A 167 -2.47 2.46 -6.41
CA ILE A 167 -2.61 1.34 -5.48
C ILE A 167 -2.47 1.89 -4.06
N ALA A 168 -3.50 1.73 -3.24
CA ALA A 168 -3.55 2.19 -1.87
C ALA A 168 -3.36 1.00 -0.90
N VAL A 169 -2.18 0.89 -0.30
CA VAL A 169 -1.77 -0.25 0.55
C VAL A 169 -1.80 0.13 2.02
N ASN A 170 -2.49 -0.67 2.83
CA ASN A 170 -2.38 -0.63 4.29
C ASN A 170 -1.64 -1.87 4.81
N SER A 171 -0.45 -1.65 5.36
CA SER A 171 0.43 -2.68 5.91
C SER A 171 0.36 -2.78 7.45
N ASN A 172 -0.70 -2.25 8.08
CA ASN A 172 -0.86 -2.19 9.54
C ASN A 172 -0.71 -3.54 10.27
N ARG A 173 -1.00 -4.65 9.60
CA ARG A 173 -0.88 -6.01 10.17
C ARG A 173 0.53 -6.59 10.05
N TRP A 174 1.47 -5.85 9.50
CA TRP A 174 2.86 -6.27 9.32
C TRP A 174 3.78 -5.75 10.42
N GLY A 175 3.25 -5.38 11.58
CA GLY A 175 4.03 -4.81 12.68
C GLY A 175 4.25 -3.30 12.55
N SER A 176 5.18 -2.76 13.34
CA SER A 176 5.40 -1.31 13.47
C SER A 176 6.38 -0.71 12.44
N ALA A 177 6.95 -1.51 11.54
CA ALA A 177 7.92 -1.00 10.57
C ALA A 177 7.22 -0.41 9.34
N GLU A 178 7.19 0.93 9.28
CA GLU A 178 6.81 1.68 8.07
C GLU A 178 7.97 1.78 7.06
N PHE A 179 9.20 1.72 7.56
CA PHE A 179 10.44 1.88 6.81
C PHE A 179 11.15 0.53 6.61
N GLY A 180 11.66 0.34 5.40
CA GLY A 180 12.46 -0.83 5.03
C GLY A 180 13.91 -0.72 5.51
N VAL A 181 14.74 -1.68 5.08
CA VAL A 181 16.15 -1.75 5.50
C VAL A 181 16.96 -0.58 4.93
N SER A 182 16.48 0.02 3.85
CA SER A 182 17.01 1.25 3.25
C SER A 182 16.70 2.51 4.05
N GLN A 183 15.90 2.46 5.13
CA GLN A 183 15.34 3.63 5.81
C GLN A 183 14.39 4.48 4.95
N PHE A 184 14.04 4.03 3.75
CA PHE A 184 12.90 4.56 2.99
C PHE A 184 11.62 3.80 3.35
N PRO A 185 10.43 4.39 3.14
CA PRO A 185 9.19 3.66 3.23
C PRO A 185 9.23 2.42 2.32
N PHE A 186 8.63 1.31 2.75
CA PHE A 186 8.67 0.07 1.96
C PHE A 186 8.13 0.24 0.54
N SER A 187 7.12 1.10 0.33
CA SER A 187 6.60 1.41 -1.00
C SER A 187 7.67 2.00 -1.93
N ALA A 188 8.61 2.79 -1.40
CA ALA A 188 9.74 3.34 -2.16
C ALA A 188 10.84 2.30 -2.34
N GLU A 189 11.18 1.54 -1.29
CA GLU A 189 12.16 0.45 -1.35
C GLU A 189 11.79 -0.59 -2.42
N VAL A 190 10.54 -1.06 -2.42
CA VAL A 190 10.04 -2.04 -3.40
C VAL A 190 9.74 -1.41 -4.76
N GLY A 191 9.25 -0.17 -4.77
CA GLY A 191 8.99 0.59 -6.00
C GLY A 191 10.26 0.79 -6.82
N LEU A 192 11.35 1.22 -6.18
CA LEU A 192 12.54 1.73 -6.85
C LEU A 192 13.76 0.81 -6.71
N GLY A 193 13.67 -0.28 -5.92
CA GLY A 193 14.77 -1.21 -5.69
C GLY A 193 15.87 -0.62 -4.82
N ILE A 194 15.50 0.19 -3.82
CA ILE A 194 16.45 0.85 -2.92
C ILE A 194 16.94 -0.15 -1.88
N GLY A 195 18.24 -0.39 -1.84
CA GLY A 195 18.88 -1.28 -0.89
C GLY A 195 19.37 -0.58 0.39
N PRO A 196 19.94 -1.35 1.33
CA PRO A 196 20.55 -0.80 2.54
C PRO A 196 21.70 0.15 2.21
N ILE A 197 22.01 1.03 3.16
CA ILE A 197 23.21 1.87 3.11
C ILE A 197 24.44 0.98 3.25
N ALA A 198 25.39 1.12 2.34
CA ALA A 198 26.69 0.46 2.40
C ALA A 198 27.82 1.46 2.19
N VAL A 199 29.01 1.09 2.68
CA VAL A 199 30.25 1.84 2.45
C VAL A 199 31.14 0.98 1.55
N LYS A 200 31.43 1.46 0.34
CA LYS A 200 32.37 0.79 -0.57
C LYS A 200 33.77 0.82 0.03
N VAL A 201 34.45 -0.32 0.01
CA VAL A 201 35.86 -0.46 0.42
C VAL A 201 36.67 -0.75 -0.82
N ASP A 202 37.61 0.13 -1.13
CA ASP A 202 38.60 -0.10 -2.17
C ASP A 202 39.52 -1.25 -1.73
N THR A 203 39.52 -2.35 -2.48
CA THR A 203 40.27 -3.56 -2.14
C THR A 203 41.77 -3.43 -2.34
N GLU A 204 42.24 -2.47 -3.13
CA GLU A 204 43.66 -2.22 -3.38
C GLU A 204 44.23 -1.24 -2.34
N THR A 205 43.49 -0.18 -2.02
CA THR A 205 43.97 0.90 -1.13
C THR A 205 43.48 0.78 0.31
N GLY A 206 42.46 -0.05 0.56
CA GLY A 206 41.79 -0.17 1.86
C GLY A 206 40.99 1.08 2.26
N LYS A 207 40.80 2.04 1.36
CA LYS A 207 40.09 3.29 1.64
C LYS A 207 38.58 3.07 1.61
N PHE A 208 37.91 3.67 2.59
CA PHE A 208 36.44 3.72 2.66
C PHE A 208 35.91 4.87 1.79
N GLY A 209 34.89 4.57 0.99
CA GLY A 209 34.12 5.57 0.24
C GLY A 209 33.08 6.31 1.09
N ALA A 210 32.25 7.11 0.44
CA ALA A 210 31.07 7.69 1.07
C ALA A 210 29.98 6.61 1.27
N PRO A 211 29.17 6.68 2.34
CA PRO A 211 27.97 5.88 2.46
C PRO A 211 26.98 6.18 1.33
N GLU A 212 26.43 5.15 0.71
CA GLU A 212 25.42 5.25 -0.34
C GLU A 212 24.38 4.13 -0.21
N HIS A 213 23.17 4.35 -0.71
CA HIS A 213 22.20 3.26 -0.86
C HIS A 213 22.65 2.31 -1.95
N THR A 214 22.64 1.01 -1.63
CA THR A 214 22.85 -0.04 -2.63
C THR A 214 21.62 -0.23 -3.50
N ALA A 215 21.76 -0.93 -4.63
CA ALA A 215 20.61 -1.39 -5.41
C ALA A 215 20.20 -2.79 -4.94
N ARG A 216 18.90 -3.00 -4.76
CA ARG A 216 18.29 -4.27 -4.40
C ARG A 216 17.16 -4.58 -5.37
N PHE A 217 17.52 -5.00 -6.58
CA PHE A 217 16.57 -5.29 -7.66
C PHE A 217 15.86 -6.64 -7.53
N GLN A 218 16.38 -7.52 -6.68
CA GLN A 218 15.86 -8.87 -6.49
C GLN A 218 16.05 -9.35 -5.06
N ILE A 219 15.13 -10.20 -4.59
CA ILE A 219 15.25 -11.00 -3.37
C ILE A 219 14.88 -12.45 -3.63
N LEU A 220 15.24 -13.34 -2.71
CA LEU A 220 14.86 -14.75 -2.79
C LEU A 220 13.62 -15.01 -1.94
N ASN A 221 12.66 -15.76 -2.48
CA ASN A 221 11.57 -16.30 -1.68
C ASN A 221 11.99 -17.57 -0.92
N LYS A 222 11.09 -18.13 -0.10
CA LYS A 222 11.35 -19.38 0.66
C LYS A 222 11.74 -20.59 -0.21
N ASN A 223 11.33 -20.59 -1.49
CA ASN A 223 11.66 -21.63 -2.46
C ASN A 223 12.95 -21.31 -3.24
N LYS A 224 13.74 -20.32 -2.80
CA LYS A 224 14.93 -19.80 -3.48
C LYS A 224 14.68 -19.29 -4.91
N SER A 225 13.43 -19.02 -5.25
CA SER A 225 13.09 -18.37 -6.51
C SER A 225 13.26 -16.86 -6.35
N THR A 226 13.72 -16.22 -7.42
CA THR A 226 13.95 -14.79 -7.47
C THR A 226 12.63 -14.03 -7.60
N VAL A 227 12.48 -12.98 -6.80
CA VAL A 227 11.38 -12.02 -6.85
C VAL A 227 11.98 -10.65 -7.13
N GLY A 228 11.50 -9.99 -8.19
CA GLY A 228 11.93 -8.64 -8.53
C GLY A 228 11.46 -7.61 -7.51
N THR A 229 12.35 -6.70 -7.15
CA THR A 229 12.14 -5.60 -6.22
C THR A 229 12.62 -4.32 -6.90
N SER A 230 11.77 -3.73 -7.73
CA SER A 230 11.95 -2.41 -8.36
C SER A 230 10.80 -2.23 -9.34
N VAL A 231 9.57 -2.38 -8.83
CA VAL A 231 8.41 -2.53 -9.72
C VAL A 231 8.20 -1.32 -10.62
N PHE A 232 8.64 -0.13 -10.20
CA PHE A 232 8.54 1.12 -10.97
C PHE A 232 9.71 1.37 -11.92
N THR A 233 10.65 0.43 -12.03
CA THR A 233 11.71 0.47 -13.06
C THR A 233 11.40 -0.43 -14.25
N SER A 234 10.25 -1.13 -14.25
CA SER A 234 9.82 -2.02 -15.32
C SER A 234 8.59 -1.50 -16.06
N ASP A 235 8.48 -1.90 -17.34
CA ASP A 235 7.34 -1.56 -18.19
C ASP A 235 6.01 -2.17 -17.70
N GLU A 236 6.09 -3.25 -16.93
CA GLU A 236 4.95 -4.00 -16.38
C GLU A 236 4.06 -3.13 -15.48
N TYR A 237 4.64 -2.14 -14.79
CA TYR A 237 3.90 -1.26 -13.88
C TYR A 237 3.58 0.11 -14.46
N LYS A 238 3.80 0.35 -15.77
CA LYS A 238 3.51 1.66 -16.39
C LYS A 238 2.04 2.09 -16.24
N GLY A 239 1.10 1.16 -16.06
CA GLY A 239 -0.29 1.50 -15.75
C GLY A 239 -0.51 2.09 -14.36
N VAL A 240 0.39 1.82 -13.41
CA VAL A 240 0.28 2.31 -12.03
C VAL A 240 0.95 3.68 -11.92
N SER A 241 0.20 4.67 -11.49
CA SER A 241 0.66 6.06 -11.36
C SER A 241 1.47 6.29 -10.10
N ALA A 242 1.02 5.73 -8.99
CA ALA A 242 1.64 5.87 -7.68
C ALA A 242 1.17 4.77 -6.73
N VAL A 243 1.88 4.63 -5.62
CA VAL A 243 1.44 3.87 -4.45
C VAL A 243 1.20 4.84 -3.30
N LEU A 244 -0.02 4.82 -2.77
CA LEU A 244 -0.36 5.42 -1.48
C LEU A 244 -0.21 4.33 -0.42
N SER A 245 0.51 4.59 0.67
CA SER A 245 0.80 3.58 1.67
C SER A 245 0.71 4.11 3.08
N THR A 246 0.38 3.22 4.01
CA THR A 246 0.48 3.47 5.45
C THR A 246 0.68 2.16 6.21
N GLY A 247 1.49 2.21 7.27
CA GLY A 247 1.61 1.14 8.26
C GLY A 247 0.77 1.37 9.51
N ALA A 248 -0.03 2.44 9.57
CA ALA A 248 -0.74 2.80 10.78
C ALA A 248 -1.97 1.91 11.02
N LEU A 249 -1.99 1.27 12.20
CA LEU A 249 -3.14 0.53 12.74
C LEU A 249 -4.33 1.44 13.06
N CYS A 250 -4.08 2.73 13.31
CA CYS A 250 -5.07 3.67 13.80
C CYS A 250 -4.87 5.04 13.15
N PRO A 251 -5.94 5.81 12.93
CA PRO A 251 -5.80 7.25 12.73
C PRO A 251 -5.42 7.90 14.05
N GLN A 252 -4.32 8.62 14.03
CA GLN A 252 -4.29 9.90 14.72
C GLN A 252 -5.21 10.82 13.89
N PRO A 253 -6.37 11.29 14.40
CA PRO A 253 -7.44 11.92 13.60
C PRO A 253 -7.06 13.21 12.85
N LYS A 254 -5.83 13.70 13.00
CA LYS A 254 -5.36 14.94 12.36
C LYS A 254 -4.21 14.73 11.38
N ASP A 255 -3.42 13.67 11.55
CA ASP A 255 -2.19 13.44 10.80
C ASP A 255 -2.01 11.94 10.52
N PHE A 256 -2.88 11.36 9.69
CA PHE A 256 -2.68 9.97 9.27
C PHE A 256 -1.39 9.89 8.45
N PRO A 257 -0.39 9.08 8.85
CA PRO A 257 0.90 9.04 8.17
C PRO A 257 0.73 8.27 6.86
N TYR A 258 0.41 9.01 5.82
CA TYR A 258 0.41 8.52 4.45
C TYR A 258 1.75 8.83 3.80
N VAL A 259 2.23 7.86 3.03
CA VAL A 259 3.34 8.01 2.11
C VAL A 259 2.81 7.85 0.70
N VAL A 260 3.20 8.73 -0.22
CA VAL A 260 2.93 8.58 -1.66
C VAL A 260 4.26 8.41 -2.38
N VAL A 261 4.37 7.34 -3.15
CA VAL A 261 5.54 7.08 -4.01
C VAL A 261 5.07 7.12 -5.45
N HIS A 262 5.58 8.09 -6.21
CA HIS A 262 5.23 8.26 -7.62
C HIS A 262 6.03 7.28 -8.49
N ASN A 263 5.36 6.68 -9.47
CA ASN A 263 6.01 5.86 -10.49
C ASN A 263 6.60 6.77 -11.58
N PRO A 264 7.94 6.82 -11.77
CA PRO A 264 8.57 7.68 -12.77
C PRO A 264 8.25 7.24 -14.20
N LEU A 265 7.78 6.01 -14.40
CA LEU A 265 7.39 5.45 -15.69
C LEU A 265 5.87 5.44 -15.91
N ALA A 266 5.09 6.06 -15.02
CA ALA A 266 3.64 6.10 -15.13
C ALA A 266 3.17 6.62 -16.50
N ARG A 267 2.33 5.85 -17.18
CA ARG A 267 1.64 6.24 -18.42
C ARG A 267 0.71 7.45 -18.19
N ALA A 268 0.12 7.54 -17.00
CA ALA A 268 -0.71 8.65 -16.57
C ALA A 268 -0.31 9.08 -15.14
N PRO A 269 0.61 10.03 -14.96
CA PRO A 269 1.04 10.45 -13.63
C PRO A 269 -0.05 11.22 -12.87
N ILE A 270 0.01 11.20 -11.54
CA ILE A 270 -0.84 12.04 -10.68
C ILE A 270 -0.10 13.34 -10.28
N PRO A 271 -0.82 14.43 -10.00
CA PRO A 271 -0.21 15.63 -9.44
C PRO A 271 0.26 15.41 -7.99
N GLN A 272 1.25 16.20 -7.57
CA GLN A 272 1.66 16.29 -6.16
C GLN A 272 0.55 16.90 -5.30
N GLY A 273 0.52 16.52 -4.02
CA GLY A 273 -0.44 16.98 -3.02
C GLY A 273 -1.82 16.37 -3.17
N LEU A 274 -2.01 15.38 -4.07
CA LEU A 274 -3.31 14.79 -4.35
C LEU A 274 -3.95 14.18 -3.09
N PHE A 275 -3.14 13.62 -2.20
CA PHE A 275 -3.60 12.93 -0.98
C PHE A 275 -3.39 13.74 0.32
N GLY A 276 -3.28 15.06 0.22
CA GLY A 276 -3.18 15.97 1.37
C GLY A 276 -1.75 16.13 1.88
N THR A 277 -1.54 16.04 3.20
CA THR A 277 -0.25 16.24 3.88
C THR A 277 0.65 15.00 3.88
N ALA A 278 0.39 14.05 2.98
CA ALA A 278 1.18 12.84 2.86
C ALA A 278 2.65 13.16 2.53
N ALA A 279 3.60 12.39 3.08
CA ALA A 279 4.98 12.46 2.65
C ALA A 279 5.11 11.93 1.22
N GLU A 280 5.51 12.78 0.28
CA GLU A 280 5.59 12.41 -1.13
C GLU A 280 7.03 12.19 -1.59
N TYR A 281 7.26 11.07 -2.25
CA TYR A 281 8.53 10.67 -2.85
C TYR A 281 8.38 10.72 -4.36
N LEU A 282 9.11 11.64 -4.97
CA LEU A 282 9.30 11.72 -6.41
C LEU A 282 10.56 10.97 -6.77
N SER A 283 10.53 10.32 -7.93
CA SER A 283 11.73 9.72 -8.49
C SER A 283 11.92 10.14 -9.94
N ARG A 284 13.18 10.22 -10.37
CA ARG A 284 13.54 10.40 -11.77
C ARG A 284 14.71 9.48 -12.12
N LEU A 285 14.69 8.98 -13.35
CA LEU A 285 15.83 8.30 -13.92
C LEU A 285 16.85 9.36 -14.34
N ASP A 286 18.08 9.25 -13.83
CA ASP A 286 19.22 10.08 -14.20
C ASP A 286 20.40 9.19 -14.62
N GLY A 287 20.44 8.83 -15.90
CA GLY A 287 21.40 7.86 -16.44
C GLY A 287 21.23 6.48 -15.79
N GLU A 288 22.24 6.04 -15.05
CA GLU A 288 22.24 4.77 -14.31
C GLU A 288 21.70 4.90 -12.87
N TYR A 289 21.30 6.11 -12.47
CA TYR A 289 20.82 6.39 -11.12
C TYR A 289 19.32 6.65 -11.10
N ILE A 290 18.71 6.35 -9.95
CA ILE A 290 17.38 6.83 -9.59
C ILE A 290 17.57 7.88 -8.52
N GLU A 291 17.27 9.13 -8.85
CA GLU A 291 17.22 10.18 -7.83
C GLU A 291 15.85 10.14 -7.17
N VAL A 292 15.83 10.10 -5.84
CA VAL A 292 14.62 10.09 -5.03
C VAL A 292 14.59 11.36 -4.18
N THR A 293 13.53 12.14 -4.31
CA THR A 293 13.35 13.39 -3.57
C THR A 293 12.08 13.31 -2.76
N ARG A 294 12.19 13.61 -1.46
CA ARG A 294 11.02 13.84 -0.60
C ARG A 294 10.60 15.31 -0.72
N VAL A 295 9.36 15.57 -1.13
CA VAL A 295 8.87 16.94 -1.39
C VAL A 295 7.92 17.50 -0.34
N HIS A 296 7.45 16.67 0.60
CA HIS A 296 6.62 17.04 1.76
C HIS A 296 6.98 16.19 2.99
#